data_AF-A0A972VZ02-F1
#
_entry.id   AF-A0A972VZ02-F1
#
_cell.length_a   1.000
_cell.length_b   1.000
_cell.length_c   1.000
_cell.angle_alpha   90.00
_cell.angle_beta   90.00
_cell.angle_gamma   90.00
#
_symmetry.space_group_name_H-M   'P 1'
#
loop_
_entity.id
_entity.type
_entity.pdbx_description
1 polymer ?
#
loop_
_entity_poly.entity_id
_entity_poly.type
_entity_poly.pdbx_seq_one_letter_code
_entity_poly.pdbx_strand_id
1 'polypeptide(L)'
;MIPRCLDDGTQQPPSLLDEHSSRRANTMHEAIQIDYQGAQLTLTFSTLAAAANAHSKFSRQPSAELRINGLLRDSAGSSQDPITLSLSSTVQTDYEWHEYIEAIIEYQPETITARLLASSIELTSLTLPRTI
;
A
#
# COMPACT_ATOMS: atom_id res chain seq x y z
N MET A 1 19.41 46.86 -59.66
CA MET A 1 19.59 45.64 -58.83
C MET A 1 19.30 46.03 -57.40
N ILE A 2 18.08 45.73 -56.92
CA ILE A 2 17.64 45.91 -55.52
C ILE A 2 16.62 44.81 -55.25
N PRO A 3 16.72 44.06 -54.14
CA PRO A 3 15.55 43.46 -53.52
C PRO A 3 15.22 44.15 -52.18
N ARG A 4 13.92 44.34 -51.96
CA ARG A 4 13.28 44.84 -50.73
C ARG A 4 13.15 43.72 -49.69
N CYS A 5 13.21 44.09 -48.41
CA CYS A 5 12.86 43.27 -47.25
C CYS A 5 11.34 43.10 -47.09
N LEU A 6 10.86 41.97 -46.55
CA LEU A 6 10.08 41.87 -45.27
C LEU A 6 9.66 40.41 -44.95
N ASP A 7 9.71 40.08 -43.66
CA ASP A 7 9.16 38.93 -42.92
C ASP A 7 7.76 38.44 -43.33
N ASP A 8 7.44 37.17 -43.06
CA ASP A 8 6.52 36.78 -41.97
C ASP A 8 6.38 35.25 -41.87
N GLY A 9 6.42 34.73 -40.65
CA GLY A 9 6.30 33.31 -40.37
C GLY A 9 4.86 32.81 -40.48
N THR A 10 4.68 31.53 -40.84
CA THR A 10 3.44 30.83 -40.52
C THR A 10 3.64 29.31 -40.40
N GLN A 11 3.67 28.89 -39.15
CA GLN A 11 3.15 27.65 -38.52
C GLN A 11 2.98 26.38 -39.37
N GLN A 12 3.80 25.39 -39.01
CA GLN A 12 3.57 23.96 -39.20
C GLN A 12 2.43 23.49 -38.26
N PRO A 13 1.47 22.64 -38.70
CA PRO A 13 0.37 22.21 -37.85
C PRO A 13 0.86 21.25 -36.73
N PRO A 14 0.20 21.25 -35.56
CA PRO A 14 0.63 20.47 -34.41
C PRO A 14 0.38 18.97 -34.61
N SER A 15 1.36 18.21 -34.11
CA SER A 15 1.41 16.76 -33.94
C SER A 15 0.15 16.17 -33.32
N LEU A 16 -0.36 15.11 -33.95
CA LEU A 16 -1.32 14.17 -33.38
C LEU A 16 -0.82 13.68 -32.01
N LEU A 17 -1.61 13.98 -30.99
CA LEU A 17 -1.48 13.46 -29.64
C LEU A 17 -1.86 11.97 -29.65
N ASP A 18 -0.88 11.08 -29.55
CA ASP A 18 -1.10 9.75 -28.99
C ASP A 18 -1.19 9.90 -27.47
N GLU A 19 -2.41 10.16 -26.98
CA GLU A 19 -2.75 10.08 -25.58
C GLU A 19 -2.70 8.63 -25.13
N HIS A 20 -1.51 8.15 -24.75
CA HIS A 20 -1.39 6.96 -23.93
C HIS A 20 -2.04 7.24 -22.57
N SER A 21 -3.33 6.93 -22.49
CA SER A 21 -4.11 6.79 -21.26
C SER A 21 -3.32 5.96 -20.25
N SER A 22 -2.63 6.65 -19.33
CA SER A 22 -2.13 6.07 -18.10
C SER A 22 -3.33 5.65 -17.26
N ARG A 23 -3.84 4.43 -17.45
CA ARG A 23 -4.63 3.76 -16.42
C ARG A 23 -3.76 3.76 -15.16
N ARG A 24 -4.12 4.55 -14.17
CA ARG A 24 -3.44 4.55 -12.87
C ARG A 24 -3.79 3.24 -12.20
N ALA A 25 -2.77 2.47 -11.80
CA ALA A 25 -2.97 1.35 -10.88
C ALA A 25 -3.57 1.94 -9.60
N ASN A 26 -4.77 1.49 -9.22
CA ASN A 26 -5.42 2.00 -8.03
C ASN A 26 -4.91 1.18 -6.84
N THR A 27 -3.88 1.66 -6.17
CA THR A 27 -3.40 1.00 -4.94
C THR A 27 -4.28 1.43 -3.78
N MET A 28 -4.99 0.49 -3.16
CA MET A 28 -5.63 0.72 -1.87
C MET A 28 -4.58 0.54 -0.78
N HIS A 29 -4.38 1.55 0.06
CA HIS A 29 -3.36 1.57 1.10
C HIS A 29 -3.99 2.08 2.38
N GLU A 30 -4.03 1.23 3.40
CA GLU A 30 -4.75 1.48 4.64
C GLU A 30 -3.86 1.16 5.83
N ALA A 31 -4.14 1.81 6.96
CA ALA A 31 -3.37 1.64 8.17
C ALA A 31 -4.23 1.72 9.43
N ILE A 32 -3.85 0.93 10.43
CA ILE A 32 -4.32 1.05 11.80
C ILE A 32 -3.15 1.56 12.63
N GLN A 33 -3.39 2.57 13.46
CA GLN A 33 -2.42 3.07 14.42
C GLN A 33 -3.05 3.19 15.79
N ILE A 34 -2.36 2.68 16.81
CA ILE A 34 -2.74 2.81 18.21
C ILE A 34 -1.51 3.06 19.08
N ASP A 35 -1.72 3.70 20.22
CA ASP A 35 -0.72 3.78 21.29
C ASP A 35 -1.03 2.69 22.33
N TYR A 36 -0.03 1.89 22.66
CA TYR A 36 -0.16 0.77 23.58
C TYR A 36 1.08 0.67 24.46
N GLN A 37 0.89 0.82 25.78
CA GLN A 37 1.97 0.77 26.78
C GLN A 37 3.18 1.66 26.43
N GLY A 38 2.93 2.87 25.93
CA GLY A 38 3.98 3.81 25.52
C GLY A 38 4.67 3.46 24.18
N ALA A 39 4.24 2.39 23.50
CA ALA A 39 4.65 2.06 22.15
C ALA A 39 3.58 2.47 21.14
N GLN A 40 3.99 3.15 20.07
CA GLN A 40 3.14 3.39 18.91
C GLN A 40 3.18 2.16 18.00
N LEU A 41 2.05 1.50 17.84
CA LEU A 41 1.90 0.37 16.93
C LEU A 41 1.21 0.85 15.65
N THR A 42 1.84 0.60 14.51
CA THR A 42 1.28 0.91 13.20
C THR A 42 1.27 -0.35 12.35
N LEU A 43 0.08 -0.77 11.93
CA LEU A 43 -0.11 -1.83 10.94
C LEU A 43 -0.53 -1.19 9.63
N THR A 44 0.27 -1.38 8.58
CA THR A 44 -0.02 -0.89 7.24
C THR A 44 -0.24 -2.05 6.31
N PHE A 45 -1.25 -1.99 5.45
CA PHE A 45 -1.56 -3.04 4.49
C PHE A 45 -2.06 -2.46 3.18
N SER A 46 -1.77 -3.15 2.08
CA SER A 46 -2.18 -2.69 0.76
C SER A 46 -2.54 -3.82 -0.20
N THR A 47 -3.32 -3.45 -1.22
CA THR A 47 -3.55 -4.27 -2.42
C THR A 47 -3.28 -3.42 -3.66
N LEU A 48 -2.43 -3.93 -4.56
CA LEU A 48 -2.22 -3.32 -5.87
C LEU A 48 -3.39 -3.68 -6.80
N ALA A 49 -4.27 -2.73 -7.15
CA ALA A 49 -5.17 -2.91 -8.29
C ALA A 49 -4.39 -2.58 -9.58
N ALA A 50 -4.09 -3.62 -10.36
CA ALA A 50 -3.27 -3.49 -11.55
C ALA A 50 -3.95 -2.63 -12.62
N ALA A 51 -3.27 -1.58 -13.06
CA ALA A 51 -3.46 -1.07 -14.41
C ALA A 51 -2.85 -2.06 -15.39
N ALA A 52 -3.71 -2.69 -16.19
CA ALA A 52 -3.31 -3.64 -17.21
C ALA A 52 -2.48 -2.96 -18.31
N ASN A 53 -1.17 -3.19 -18.30
CA ASN A 53 -0.37 -3.21 -19.52
C ASN A 53 0.46 -4.50 -19.50
N ALA A 54 0.13 -5.38 -20.45
CA ALA A 54 0.71 -6.70 -20.61
C ALA A 54 2.20 -6.56 -20.95
N HIS A 55 3.08 -6.74 -19.95
CA HIS A 55 4.43 -7.32 -20.09
C HIS A 55 5.24 -7.31 -18.78
N SER A 56 4.73 -6.73 -17.69
CA SER A 56 5.38 -6.89 -16.38
C SER A 56 4.60 -7.85 -15.49
N LYS A 57 5.30 -8.85 -14.92
CA LYS A 57 4.78 -9.79 -13.91
C LYS A 57 4.55 -9.10 -12.55
N PHE A 58 3.87 -7.96 -12.52
CA PHE A 58 3.42 -7.32 -11.29
C PHE A 58 2.12 -7.98 -10.84
N SER A 59 2.30 -9.00 -10.00
CA SER A 59 1.23 -9.74 -9.35
C SER A 59 0.47 -8.82 -8.39
N ARG A 60 -0.86 -8.99 -8.34
CA ARG A 60 -1.77 -8.35 -7.40
C ARG A 60 -1.48 -8.89 -5.99
N GLN A 61 -0.44 -8.41 -5.33
CA GLN A 61 0.06 -9.05 -4.11
C GLN A 61 -0.41 -8.30 -2.87
N PRO A 62 -1.29 -8.91 -2.04
CA PRO A 62 -1.44 -8.55 -0.64
C PRO A 62 -0.09 -8.36 0.03
N SER A 63 0.08 -7.23 0.74
CA SER A 63 1.28 -6.95 1.52
C SER A 63 0.95 -6.16 2.77
N ALA A 64 1.71 -6.41 3.83
CA ALA A 64 1.55 -5.73 5.11
C ALA A 64 2.90 -5.50 5.82
N GLU A 65 2.95 -4.44 6.63
CA GLU A 65 4.08 -4.05 7.47
C GLU A 65 3.59 -3.79 8.91
N LEU A 66 4.34 -4.30 9.89
CA LEU A 66 4.16 -3.99 11.30
C LEU A 66 5.31 -3.10 11.76
N ARG A 67 4.96 -1.90 12.24
CA ARG A 67 5.90 -0.92 12.80
C ARG A 67 5.62 -0.70 14.27
N ILE A 68 6.70 -0.59 15.05
CA ILE A 68 6.64 -0.30 16.49
C ILE A 68 7.59 0.85 16.77
N ASN A 69 7.03 1.95 17.29
CA ASN A 69 7.73 3.24 17.42
C ASN A 69 8.34 3.71 16.09
N GLY A 70 7.59 3.53 15.00
CA GLY A 70 8.02 3.86 13.63
C GLY A 70 9.02 2.88 13.00
N LEU A 71 9.62 1.98 13.78
CA LEU A 71 10.58 0.98 13.29
C LEU A 71 9.85 -0.20 12.69
N LEU A 72 10.18 -0.56 11.45
CA LEU A 72 9.71 -1.80 10.83
C LEU A 72 10.21 -2.99 11.64
N ARG A 73 9.27 -3.79 12.14
CA ARG A 73 9.55 -5.00 12.93
C ARG A 73 9.36 -6.27 12.13
N ASP A 74 8.34 -6.27 11.27
CA ASP A 74 8.02 -7.42 10.43
C ASP A 74 7.25 -6.96 9.19
N SER A 75 7.32 -7.76 8.13
CA SER A 75 6.63 -7.53 6.87
C SER A 75 6.36 -8.84 6.14
N ALA A 76 5.21 -8.92 5.47
CA ALA A 76 4.83 -10.10 4.70
C ALA A 76 4.11 -9.69 3.43
N GLY A 77 4.18 -10.55 2.42
CA GLY A 77 3.41 -10.42 1.20
C GLY A 77 3.20 -11.78 0.54
N SER A 78 2.17 -11.89 -0.29
CA SER A 78 1.84 -13.14 -0.97
C SER A 78 1.26 -12.89 -2.36
N SER A 79 1.45 -13.84 -3.27
CA SER A 79 0.74 -13.92 -4.55
C SER A 79 -0.57 -14.69 -4.47
N GLN A 80 -0.86 -15.31 -3.33
CA GLN A 80 -2.12 -16.01 -3.09
C GLN A 80 -3.24 -15.04 -2.78
N ASP A 81 -4.44 -15.39 -3.24
CA ASP A 81 -5.63 -14.60 -3.08
C ASP A 81 -6.87 -15.52 -3.15
N PRO A 82 -7.60 -15.78 -2.04
CA PRO A 82 -7.46 -15.15 -0.72
C PRO A 82 -6.21 -15.61 0.06
N ILE A 83 -5.83 -14.83 1.07
CA ILE A 83 -4.69 -15.14 1.96
C ILE A 83 -4.84 -14.48 3.34
N THR A 84 -4.30 -15.12 4.36
CA THR A 84 -4.04 -14.51 5.68
C THR A 84 -2.55 -14.24 5.83
N LEU A 85 -2.20 -12.98 6.09
CA LEU A 85 -0.85 -12.58 6.49
C LEU A 85 -0.81 -12.42 8.00
N SER A 86 0.23 -12.98 8.63
CA SER A 86 0.51 -12.80 10.05
C SER A 86 1.88 -12.15 10.20
N LEU A 87 1.94 -11.10 11.01
CA LEU A 87 3.16 -10.39 11.36
C LEU A 87 3.30 -10.40 12.88
N SER A 88 4.51 -10.42 13.39
CA SER A 88 4.68 -10.37 14.85
C SER A 88 5.98 -9.72 15.31
N SER A 89 5.95 -9.23 16.54
CA SER A 89 7.15 -8.73 17.19
C SER A 89 7.01 -8.80 18.70
N THR A 90 8.13 -8.90 19.39
CA THR A 90 8.18 -8.75 20.84
C THR A 90 8.63 -7.34 21.19
N VAL A 91 7.90 -6.66 22.07
CA VAL A 91 8.22 -5.33 22.59
C VAL A 91 8.62 -5.44 24.05
N GLN A 92 9.72 -4.78 24.41
CA GLN A 92 10.09 -4.62 25.81
C GLN A 92 9.29 -3.47 26.40
N THR A 93 8.51 -3.76 27.43
CA THR A 93 7.81 -2.75 28.24
C THR A 93 8.66 -2.37 29.45
N ASP A 94 8.29 -1.30 30.13
CA ASP A 94 8.96 -0.71 31.29
C ASP A 94 8.95 -1.58 32.57
N TYR A 95 8.27 -2.74 32.55
CA TYR A 95 8.08 -3.60 33.73
C TYR A 95 8.82 -4.96 33.68
N GLU A 96 9.95 -5.10 32.99
CA GLU A 96 10.64 -6.39 32.71
C GLU A 96 9.83 -7.40 31.87
N TRP A 97 8.58 -7.09 31.51
CA TRP A 97 7.74 -7.94 30.68
C TRP A 97 7.97 -7.67 29.19
N HIS A 98 8.16 -8.77 28.47
CA HIS A 98 8.14 -8.81 27.03
C HIS A 98 6.70 -9.04 26.57
N GLU A 99 6.19 -8.15 25.75
CA GLU A 99 4.85 -8.27 25.20
C GLU A 99 4.91 -8.75 23.76
N TYR A 100 4.13 -9.78 23.45
CA TYR A 100 4.02 -10.31 22.10
C TYR A 100 2.95 -9.54 21.33
N ILE A 101 3.35 -8.82 20.29
CA ILE A 101 2.46 -8.13 19.37
C ILE A 101 2.28 -9.00 18.14
N GLU A 102 1.02 -9.18 17.74
CA GLU A 102 0.64 -9.91 16.53
C GLU A 102 -0.29 -9.04 15.69
N ALA A 103 -0.05 -8.99 14.39
CA ALA A 103 -0.98 -8.44 13.42
C ALA A 103 -1.45 -9.55 12.48
N ILE A 104 -2.76 -9.64 12.28
CA ILE A 104 -3.39 -10.62 11.38
C ILE A 104 -4.17 -9.85 10.34
N ILE A 105 -3.90 -10.12 9.05
CA ILE A 105 -4.54 -9.46 7.92
C ILE A 105 -5.15 -10.53 7.02
N GLU A 106 -6.47 -10.59 7.01
CA GLU A 106 -7.26 -11.52 6.22
C GLU A 106 -7.73 -10.83 4.93
N TYR A 107 -7.11 -11.18 3.81
CA TYR A 107 -7.51 -10.73 2.48
C TYR A 107 -8.51 -11.73 1.92
N GLN A 108 -9.79 -11.44 2.10
CA GLN A 108 -10.89 -12.23 1.57
C GLN A 108 -11.38 -11.64 0.24
N PRO A 109 -12.20 -12.38 -0.54
CA PRO A 109 -12.68 -11.89 -1.83
C PRO A 109 -13.41 -10.55 -1.77
N GLU A 110 -14.20 -10.32 -0.70
CA GLU A 110 -15.06 -9.13 -0.57
C GLU A 110 -14.59 -8.14 0.50
N THR A 111 -13.70 -8.57 1.40
CA THR A 111 -13.28 -7.77 2.54
C THR A 111 -11.80 -7.94 2.82
N ILE A 112 -11.22 -6.91 3.44
CA ILE A 112 -9.92 -7.00 4.09
C ILE A 112 -10.16 -6.74 5.57
N THR A 113 -9.81 -7.69 6.43
CA THR A 113 -9.89 -7.52 7.87
C THR A 113 -8.49 -7.52 8.45
N ALA A 114 -8.11 -6.45 9.13
CA ALA A 114 -6.84 -6.30 9.81
C ALA A 114 -7.10 -6.22 11.32
N ARG A 115 -6.34 -6.99 12.09
CA ARG A 115 -6.44 -7.08 13.55
C ARG A 115 -5.06 -6.91 14.15
N LEU A 116 -4.97 -6.18 15.25
CA LEU A 116 -3.75 -6.01 16.01
C LEU A 116 -4.00 -6.50 17.44
N LEU A 117 -3.14 -7.40 17.90
CA LEU A 117 -3.26 -8.11 19.15
C LEU A 117 -1.99 -7.91 19.99
N ALA A 118 -2.15 -7.89 21.30
CA ALA A 118 -1.08 -8.04 22.28
C ALA A 118 -1.37 -9.24 23.18
N SER A 119 -0.45 -10.20 23.23
CA SER A 119 -0.57 -11.41 24.05
C SER A 119 -1.91 -12.14 23.86
N SER A 120 -2.37 -12.28 22.61
CA SER A 120 -3.67 -12.85 22.21
C SER A 120 -4.92 -12.03 22.58
N ILE A 121 -4.76 -10.82 23.11
CA ILE A 121 -5.83 -9.86 23.37
C ILE A 121 -5.91 -8.91 22.18
N GLU A 122 -7.06 -8.82 21.53
CA GLU A 122 -7.27 -7.84 20.46
C GLU A 122 -7.24 -6.42 21.02
N LEU A 123 -6.34 -5.60 20.48
CA LEU A 123 -6.26 -4.18 20.80
C LEU A 123 -7.19 -3.37 19.90
N THR A 124 -7.25 -3.73 18.62
CA THR A 124 -8.05 -3.03 17.61
C THR A 124 -8.24 -3.88 16.36
N SER A 125 -9.26 -3.55 15.57
CA SER A 125 -9.55 -4.15 14.28
C SER A 125 -10.13 -3.13 13.29
N LEU A 126 -9.88 -3.40 12.00
CA LEU A 126 -10.38 -2.62 10.87
C LEU A 126 -10.83 -3.59 9.78
N THR A 127 -12.09 -3.48 9.37
CA THR A 127 -12.64 -4.23 8.24
C THR A 127 -13.07 -3.26 7.16
N LEU A 128 -12.59 -3.48 5.94
CA LEU A 128 -12.87 -2.64 4.77
C LEU A 128 -13.42 -3.49 3.63
N PRO A 129 -14.33 -2.94 2.81
CA PRO A 129 -14.72 -3.60 1.57
C PRO A 129 -13.50 -3.67 0.65
N ARG A 130 -13.30 -4.85 0.05
CA ARG A 130 -12.26 -5.03 -0.94
C ARG A 130 -12.79 -4.54 -2.28
N THR A 131 -12.46 -3.30 -2.62
CA THR A 131 -12.83 -2.73 -3.91
C THR A 131 -11.98 -3.38 -4.99
N ILE A 132 -12.58 -4.30 -5.76
CA ILE A 132 -12.01 -4.99 -6.92
C ILE A 132 -11.98 -4.12 -8.17
#